data_AF-A0A450ZNU1-F1
#
_entry.id   AF-A0A450ZNU1-F1
#
_cell.length_a   1.000
_cell.length_b   1.000
_cell.length_c   1.000
_cell.angle_alpha   90.00
_cell.angle_beta   90.00
_cell.angle_gamma   90.00
#
_symmetry.space_group_name_H-M   'P 1'
#
loop_
_entity.id
_entity.type
_entity.pdbx_description
1 polymer ?
#
loop_
_entity_poly.entity_id
_entity_poly.type
_entity_poly.pdbx_seq_one_letter_code
_entity_poly.pdbx_strand_id
1 'polypeptide(L)'
;MDLIAQMRRLDIQSIAVPPLGAGLGGLDWLKVKARIEEAFAELPQVRVLLFEPTGAPPVEKMPVRTKRPNMTQGRALLIRLLDLYGRQGYRHSLLEVQKLAYFLQEAGEPLELKYVAHKYGPYADNLNHVLQRMEGHFIRGYGDRSATAEIRLMPNATEKAGEFLKTRPETEQHLERVRQLIAGFETPYGMELLSTVHWVVRHESGIGSDPEAIYEKVASWNQRKKELMKPKHVSKAYFRLQSKGWLAVL
;
A
#
# COMPACT_ATOMS: atom_id res chain seq x y z
N MET A 1 -29.51 -10.92 24.39
CA MET A 1 -30.43 -9.84 23.99
C MET A 1 -31.12 -10.26 22.72
N ASP A 2 -32.44 -10.13 22.66
CA ASP A 2 -33.28 -10.49 21.50
C ASP A 2 -33.71 -9.21 20.78
N LEU A 3 -33.35 -9.09 19.50
CA LEU A 3 -33.63 -7.93 18.66
C LEU A 3 -35.14 -7.71 18.47
N ILE A 4 -35.91 -8.77 18.23
CA ILE A 4 -37.35 -8.69 17.96
C ILE A 4 -38.10 -8.21 19.21
N ALA A 5 -37.74 -8.76 20.37
CA ALA A 5 -38.30 -8.32 21.65
C ALA A 5 -38.03 -6.84 21.94
N GLN A 6 -36.84 -6.34 21.62
CA GLN A 6 -36.52 -4.92 21.79
C GLN A 6 -37.27 -4.02 20.83
N MET A 7 -37.44 -4.45 19.58
CA MET A 7 -38.19 -3.67 18.59
C MET A 7 -39.66 -3.52 18.96
N ARG A 8 -40.30 -4.58 19.49
CA ARG A 8 -41.66 -4.49 20.05
C ARG A 8 -41.73 -3.52 21.22
N ARG A 9 -40.82 -3.67 22.19
CA ARG A 9 -40.80 -2.86 23.41
C ARG A 9 -40.62 -1.36 23.14
N LEU A 10 -39.82 -1.04 22.11
CA LEU A 10 -39.46 0.33 21.76
C LEU A 10 -40.32 0.91 20.62
N ASP A 11 -41.31 0.17 20.14
CA ASP A 11 -42.19 0.55 19.03
C ASP A 11 -41.41 1.03 17.78
N ILE A 12 -40.36 0.28 17.42
CA ILE A 12 -39.50 0.64 16.28
C ILE A 12 -40.21 0.28 14.97
N GLN A 13 -40.50 1.28 14.15
CA GLN A 13 -41.21 1.12 12.88
C GLN A 13 -40.31 0.79 11.68
N SER A 14 -39.00 1.04 11.79
CA SER A 14 -38.06 0.71 10.71
C SER A 14 -36.65 0.45 11.23
N ILE A 15 -35.91 -0.44 10.57
CA ILE A 15 -34.52 -0.77 10.91
C ILE A 15 -33.68 -1.04 9.66
N ALA A 16 -32.41 -0.67 9.72
CA ALA A 16 -31.38 -1.08 8.78
C ALA A 16 -30.57 -2.24 9.36
N VAL A 17 -30.47 -3.36 8.64
CA VAL A 17 -29.78 -4.57 9.09
C VAL A 17 -28.59 -4.84 8.17
N PRO A 18 -27.34 -4.81 8.66
CA PRO A 18 -26.16 -5.18 7.88
C PRO A 18 -26.04 -6.71 7.74
N PRO A 19 -25.12 -7.24 6.90
CA PRO A 19 -24.94 -8.67 6.74
C PRO A 19 -24.30 -9.31 7.98
N LEU A 20 -25.15 -9.77 8.92
CA LEU A 20 -24.75 -10.20 10.25
C LEU A 20 -23.79 -11.41 10.21
N GLY A 21 -22.50 -11.15 10.40
CA GLY A 21 -21.45 -12.18 10.36
C GLY A 21 -21.16 -12.78 8.98
N ALA A 22 -21.91 -12.39 7.95
CA ALA A 22 -21.61 -12.72 6.55
C ALA A 22 -20.68 -11.65 5.93
N GLY A 23 -19.70 -12.08 5.14
CA GLY A 23 -18.58 -11.24 4.69
C GLY A 23 -17.30 -11.57 5.45
N LEU A 24 -16.73 -10.62 6.21
CA LEU A 24 -15.49 -10.83 6.98
C LEU A 24 -15.61 -11.88 8.10
N GLY A 25 -16.84 -12.14 8.59
CA GLY A 25 -17.12 -13.14 9.62
C GLY A 25 -17.26 -14.58 9.11
N GLY A 26 -17.23 -14.79 7.78
CA GLY A 26 -17.21 -16.11 7.15
C GLY A 26 -18.53 -16.89 7.16
N LEU A 27 -19.63 -16.32 7.67
CA LEU A 27 -20.94 -16.98 7.57
C LEU A 27 -21.50 -16.91 6.15
N ASP A 28 -22.20 -17.97 5.76
CA ASP A 28 -22.91 -18.06 4.48
C ASP A 28 -24.06 -17.06 4.43
N TRP A 29 -23.99 -16.10 3.50
CA TRP A 29 -24.96 -15.03 3.36
C TRP A 29 -26.39 -15.56 3.14
N LEU A 30 -26.57 -16.60 2.34
CA LEU A 30 -27.91 -17.11 2.04
C LEU A 30 -28.58 -17.67 3.30
N LYS A 31 -27.79 -18.34 4.16
CA LYS A 31 -28.28 -18.86 5.44
C LYS A 31 -28.56 -17.76 6.45
N VAL A 32 -27.72 -16.73 6.50
CA VAL A 32 -27.92 -15.56 7.38
C VAL A 32 -29.16 -14.78 6.94
N LYS A 33 -29.30 -14.51 5.65
CA LYS A 33 -30.46 -13.82 5.07
C LYS A 33 -31.76 -14.53 5.42
N ALA A 34 -31.85 -15.84 5.19
CA ALA A 34 -33.04 -16.62 5.50
C ALA A 34 -33.43 -16.52 6.99
N ARG A 35 -32.45 -16.58 7.91
CA ARG A 35 -32.71 -16.43 9.35
C ARG A 35 -33.18 -15.03 9.74
N ILE A 36 -32.67 -14.00 9.08
CA ILE A 36 -33.12 -12.62 9.29
C ILE A 36 -34.57 -12.48 8.80
N GLU A 37 -34.87 -12.94 7.59
CA GLU A 37 -36.22 -12.91 7.02
C GLU A 37 -37.23 -13.66 7.90
N GLU A 38 -36.87 -14.85 8.40
CA GLU A 38 -37.69 -15.65 9.32
C GLU A 38 -37.95 -14.91 10.64
N ALA A 39 -36.91 -14.33 11.26
CA ALA A 39 -37.06 -13.58 12.51
C ALA A 39 -37.94 -12.32 12.36
N PHE A 40 -37.84 -11.62 11.23
CA PHE A 40 -38.61 -10.41 10.98
C PHE A 40 -40.04 -10.67 10.48
N ALA A 41 -40.38 -11.90 10.09
CA ALA A 41 -41.76 -12.28 9.76
C ALA A 41 -42.73 -12.08 10.96
N GLU A 42 -42.20 -12.09 12.18
CA GLU A 42 -42.91 -11.78 13.42
C GLU A 42 -43.34 -10.31 13.59
N LEU A 43 -42.85 -9.42 12.72
CA LEU A 43 -43.09 -7.96 12.75
C LEU A 43 -43.42 -7.42 11.35
N PRO A 44 -44.53 -7.85 10.72
CA PRO A 44 -44.85 -7.51 9.34
C PRO A 44 -45.05 -6.00 9.09
N GLN A 45 -45.38 -5.24 10.14
CA GLN A 45 -45.57 -3.79 10.09
C GLN A 45 -44.25 -2.99 10.08
N VAL A 46 -43.12 -3.63 10.39
CA VAL A 46 -41.82 -2.97 10.49
C VAL A 46 -41.12 -2.99 9.14
N ARG A 47 -40.68 -1.83 8.68
CA ARG A 47 -39.87 -1.73 7.47
C ARG A 47 -38.42 -2.15 7.73
N VAL A 48 -37.99 -3.25 7.14
CA VAL A 48 -36.62 -3.75 7.24
C VAL A 48 -35.83 -3.44 5.96
N LEU A 49 -34.73 -2.69 6.10
CA LEU A 49 -33.75 -2.48 5.05
C LEU A 49 -32.58 -3.43 5.26
N LEU A 50 -32.61 -4.57 4.59
CA LEU A 50 -31.56 -5.58 4.67
C LEU A 50 -30.47 -5.31 3.62
N PHE A 51 -29.25 -5.08 4.08
CA PHE A 51 -28.10 -4.86 3.21
C PHE A 51 -27.37 -6.18 2.95
N GLU A 52 -27.21 -6.53 1.68
CA GLU A 52 -26.44 -7.69 1.27
C GLU A 52 -24.93 -7.44 1.41
N PRO A 53 -24.09 -8.47 1.62
CA PRO A 53 -22.64 -8.37 1.55
C PRO A 53 -22.22 -8.26 0.09
N THR A 54 -22.71 -7.23 -0.59
CA THR A 54 -22.02 -6.68 -1.73
C THR A 54 -20.76 -6.03 -1.16
N GLY A 55 -19.60 -6.49 -1.62
CA GLY A 55 -18.34 -5.84 -1.24
C GLY A 55 -18.42 -4.33 -1.51
N ALA A 56 -17.46 -3.57 -0.97
CA ALA A 56 -17.39 -2.14 -1.28
C ALA A 56 -17.54 -1.92 -2.80
N PRO A 57 -18.32 -0.92 -3.26
CA PRO A 57 -18.46 -0.64 -4.68
C PRO A 57 -17.08 -0.58 -5.33
N PRO A 58 -16.92 -1.01 -6.59
CA PRO A 58 -15.63 -0.96 -7.28
C PRO A 58 -15.00 0.41 -7.08
N VAL A 59 -13.74 0.47 -6.69
CA VAL A 59 -13.08 1.72 -6.28
C VAL A 59 -13.21 2.82 -7.35
N GLU A 60 -13.27 2.41 -8.62
CA GLU A 60 -13.52 3.24 -9.80
C GLU A 60 -14.85 4.00 -9.76
N LYS A 61 -15.91 3.42 -9.18
CA LYS A 61 -17.27 3.99 -9.09
C LYS A 61 -17.51 4.80 -7.81
N MET A 62 -16.56 4.82 -6.87
CA MET A 62 -16.72 5.57 -5.62
C MET A 62 -16.68 7.09 -5.89
N PRO A 63 -17.71 7.87 -5.50
CA PRO A 63 -17.74 9.32 -5.78
C PRO A 63 -16.62 10.05 -5.03
N VAL A 64 -15.85 10.87 -5.75
CA VAL A 64 -14.77 11.68 -5.18
C VAL A 64 -15.38 13.00 -4.69
N ARG A 65 -15.54 13.13 -3.38
CA ARG A 65 -16.11 14.34 -2.74
C ARG A 65 -15.06 15.25 -2.12
N THR A 66 -13.78 15.01 -2.39
CA THR A 66 -12.67 15.79 -1.84
C THR A 66 -12.17 16.82 -2.87
N LYS A 67 -11.61 17.93 -2.38
CA LYS A 67 -10.98 18.94 -3.25
C LYS A 67 -9.73 18.33 -3.91
N ARG A 68 -9.56 18.57 -5.22
CA ARG A 68 -8.36 18.16 -5.95
C ARG A 68 -7.11 18.82 -5.35
N PRO A 69 -6.11 18.05 -4.90
CA PRO A 69 -4.87 18.62 -4.39
C PRO A 69 -4.01 19.17 -5.54
N ASN A 70 -3.21 20.18 -5.22
CA ASN A 70 -2.20 20.69 -6.16
C ASN A 70 -1.14 19.61 -6.46
N MET A 71 -0.59 19.65 -7.67
CA MET A 71 0.59 18.86 -8.01
C MET A 71 1.78 19.41 -7.22
N THR A 72 2.51 18.53 -6.54
CA THR A 72 3.79 18.83 -5.89
C THR A 72 4.86 17.92 -6.47
N GLN A 73 6.13 18.27 -6.24
CA GLN A 73 7.27 17.48 -6.70
C GLN A 73 7.17 16.01 -6.27
N GLY A 74 6.96 15.75 -4.98
CA GLY A 74 6.76 14.39 -4.46
C GLY A 74 5.57 13.65 -5.08
N ARG A 75 4.44 14.33 -5.36
CA ARG A 75 3.28 13.69 -6.03
C ARG A 75 3.59 13.35 -7.48
N ALA A 76 4.24 14.26 -8.22
CA ALA A 76 4.61 14.05 -9.60
C ALA A 76 5.60 12.89 -9.74
N LEU A 77 6.62 12.85 -8.89
CA LEU A 77 7.59 11.77 -8.82
C LEU A 77 6.95 10.42 -8.48
N LEU A 78 6.08 10.39 -7.46
CA LEU A 78 5.38 9.18 -7.09
C LEU A 78 4.54 8.65 -8.24
N ILE A 79 3.79 9.52 -8.93
CA ILE A 79 3.02 9.16 -10.13
C ILE A 79 3.94 8.57 -11.21
N ARG A 80 5.09 9.19 -11.48
CA ARG A 80 6.03 8.70 -12.50
C ARG A 80 6.68 7.36 -12.11
N LEU A 81 6.99 7.14 -10.84
CA LEU A 81 7.47 5.85 -10.35
C LEU A 81 6.41 4.75 -10.48
N LEU A 82 5.16 5.05 -10.13
CA LEU A 82 4.05 4.11 -10.32
C LEU A 82 3.86 3.78 -11.81
N ASP A 83 3.95 4.76 -12.71
CA ASP A 83 3.86 4.52 -14.14
C ASP A 83 4.99 3.60 -14.64
N LEU A 84 6.24 3.91 -14.29
CA LEU A 84 7.41 3.11 -14.66
C LEU A 84 7.34 1.68 -14.15
N TYR A 85 6.88 1.49 -12.92
CA TYR A 85 6.74 0.18 -12.30
C TYR A 85 5.56 -0.60 -12.90
N GLY A 86 4.46 0.08 -13.18
CA GLY A 86 3.22 -0.51 -13.70
C GLY A 86 3.32 -1.00 -15.14
N ARG A 87 4.08 -0.29 -15.99
CA ARG A 87 4.32 -0.67 -17.39
C ARG A 87 4.98 -2.05 -17.56
N GLN A 88 5.60 -2.58 -16.51
CA GLN A 88 6.21 -3.90 -16.49
C GLN A 88 5.23 -5.02 -16.10
N GLY A 89 3.94 -4.69 -15.94
CA GLY A 89 2.90 -5.66 -15.59
C GLY A 89 2.77 -5.95 -14.09
N TYR A 90 3.50 -5.25 -13.24
CA TYR A 90 3.43 -5.41 -11.78
C TYR A 90 2.28 -4.61 -11.18
N ARG A 91 1.60 -5.21 -10.20
CA ARG A 91 0.59 -4.54 -9.39
C ARG A 91 1.26 -3.62 -8.37
N HIS A 92 0.65 -2.48 -8.08
CA HIS A 92 1.14 -1.55 -7.05
C HIS A 92 0.46 -1.83 -5.73
N SER A 93 0.94 -2.81 -4.95
CA SER A 93 0.49 -2.91 -3.57
C SER A 93 1.07 -1.77 -2.74
N LEU A 94 0.45 -1.49 -1.60
CA LEU A 94 0.94 -0.49 -0.67
C LEU A 94 2.40 -0.74 -0.25
N LEU A 95 2.83 -2.00 -0.19
CA LEU A 95 4.22 -2.35 0.17
C LEU A 95 5.20 -1.91 -0.91
N GLU A 96 4.92 -2.16 -2.20
CA GLU A 96 5.80 -1.70 -3.29
C GLU A 96 5.85 -0.18 -3.34
N VAL A 97 4.72 0.50 -3.14
CA VAL A 97 4.67 1.97 -3.10
C VAL A 97 5.53 2.52 -1.96
N GLN A 98 5.48 1.90 -0.78
CA GLN A 98 6.36 2.24 0.35
C GLN A 98 7.84 2.08 -0.02
N LYS A 99 8.21 1.06 -0.81
CA LYS A 99 9.62 0.83 -1.21
C LYS A 99 10.08 1.77 -2.30
N LEU A 100 9.22 2.08 -3.27
CA LEU A 100 9.52 3.05 -4.32
C LEU A 100 9.73 4.46 -3.72
N ALA A 101 8.85 4.88 -2.82
CA ALA A 101 9.00 6.16 -2.12
C ALA A 101 10.25 6.19 -1.22
N TYR A 102 10.61 5.05 -0.61
CA TYR A 102 11.83 4.92 0.19
C TYR A 102 13.05 5.19 -0.68
N PHE A 103 13.21 4.45 -1.78
CA PHE A 103 14.35 4.64 -2.67
C PHE A 103 14.41 6.03 -3.29
N LEU A 104 13.26 6.65 -3.55
CA LEU A 104 13.24 8.01 -4.05
C LEU A 104 13.82 9.01 -3.04
N GLN A 105 13.47 8.89 -1.76
CA GLN A 105 14.07 9.71 -0.71
C GLN A 105 15.56 9.40 -0.55
N GLU A 106 15.93 8.13 -0.54
CA GLU A 106 17.34 7.71 -0.44
C GLU A 106 18.18 8.10 -1.67
N ALA A 107 17.55 8.38 -2.80
CA ALA A 107 18.19 8.93 -3.99
C ALA A 107 18.52 10.43 -3.87
N GLY A 108 18.08 11.11 -2.82
CA GLY A 108 18.32 12.55 -2.57
C GLY A 108 17.06 13.42 -2.60
N GLU A 109 15.88 12.84 -2.85
CA GLU A 109 14.65 13.63 -2.91
C GLU A 109 14.15 14.03 -1.51
N PRO A 110 13.90 15.32 -1.22
CA PRO A 110 13.49 15.80 0.11
C PRO A 110 12.01 15.54 0.39
N LEU A 111 11.61 14.27 0.51
CA LEU A 111 10.21 13.87 0.74
C LEU A 111 9.76 13.97 2.20
N GLU A 112 10.68 14.19 3.14
CA GLU A 112 10.42 14.24 4.60
C GLU A 112 9.65 13.01 5.13
N LEU A 113 9.83 11.85 4.50
CA LEU A 113 9.24 10.59 4.92
C LEU A 113 10.00 10.03 6.12
N LYS A 114 9.25 9.75 7.18
CA LYS A 114 9.80 9.30 8.46
C LYS A 114 9.88 7.78 8.49
N TYR A 115 10.88 7.24 7.82
CA TYR A 115 11.06 5.79 7.72
C TYR A 115 11.53 5.17 9.04
N VAL A 116 10.96 4.02 9.35
CA VAL A 116 11.38 3.14 10.45
C VAL A 116 11.50 1.70 9.97
N ALA A 117 12.30 0.89 10.68
CA ALA A 117 12.36 -0.54 10.45
C ALA A 117 11.02 -1.20 10.83
N HIS A 118 10.34 -1.84 9.88
CA HIS A 118 9.06 -2.51 10.10
C HIS A 118 9.05 -3.96 9.57
N LYS A 119 7.92 -4.66 9.73
CA LYS A 119 7.75 -6.09 9.40
C LYS A 119 8.27 -6.47 8.01
N TYR A 120 7.94 -5.69 6.99
CA TYR A 120 8.30 -5.91 5.59
C TYR A 120 9.44 -4.97 5.12
N GLY A 121 10.28 -4.48 6.03
CA GLY A 121 11.38 -3.55 5.73
C GLY A 121 11.03 -2.10 6.07
N PRO A 122 11.70 -1.10 5.47
CA PRO A 122 11.45 0.32 5.73
C PRO A 122 10.00 0.70 5.46
N TYR A 123 9.40 1.44 6.38
CA TYR A 123 8.02 1.93 6.28
C TYR A 123 7.90 3.34 6.84
N ALA A 124 7.18 4.21 6.13
CA ALA A 124 6.87 5.57 6.57
C ALA A 124 5.35 5.74 6.67
N ASP A 125 4.83 5.95 7.87
CA ASP A 125 3.39 6.11 8.06
C ASP A 125 2.86 7.41 7.41
N ASN A 126 3.69 8.46 7.39
CA ASN A 126 3.29 9.74 6.79
C ASN A 126 3.08 9.68 5.26
N LEU A 127 3.58 8.64 4.57
CA LEU A 127 3.27 8.40 3.16
C LEU A 127 1.77 8.12 2.95
N ASN A 128 1.10 7.51 3.93
CA ASN A 128 -0.34 7.20 3.85
C ASN A 128 -1.19 8.46 3.68
N HIS A 129 -0.80 9.56 4.33
CA HIS A 129 -1.50 10.84 4.17
C HIS A 129 -1.34 11.42 2.76
N VAL A 130 -0.20 11.17 2.11
CA VAL A 130 0.03 11.59 0.73
C VAL A 130 -0.88 10.79 -0.21
N LEU A 131 -0.87 9.46 -0.08
CA LEU A 131 -1.71 8.56 -0.90
C LEU A 131 -3.20 8.87 -0.71
N GLN A 132 -3.65 9.05 0.53
CA GLN A 132 -5.04 9.40 0.83
C GLN A 132 -5.47 10.73 0.19
N ARG A 133 -4.58 11.72 0.12
CA ARG A 133 -4.86 13.00 -0.57
C ARG A 133 -4.91 12.83 -2.09
N MET A 134 -4.12 11.90 -2.65
CA MET A 134 -4.09 11.64 -4.10
C MET A 134 -5.25 10.75 -4.57
N GLU A 135 -5.85 9.96 -3.68
CA GLU A 135 -6.98 9.07 -3.98
C GLU A 135 -8.16 9.83 -4.57
N GLY A 136 -8.66 9.34 -5.70
CA GLY A 136 -9.73 9.95 -6.48
C GLY A 136 -9.31 11.10 -7.40
N HIS A 137 -8.03 11.52 -7.37
CA HIS A 137 -7.55 12.67 -8.16
C HIS A 137 -6.39 12.36 -9.10
N PHE A 138 -5.46 11.54 -8.61
CA PHE A 138 -4.29 11.09 -9.36
C PHE A 138 -4.13 9.57 -9.31
N ILE A 139 -4.59 8.95 -8.22
CA ILE A 139 -4.62 7.50 -8.05
C ILE A 139 -6.01 7.01 -7.66
N ARG A 140 -6.25 5.72 -7.82
CA ARG A 140 -7.38 4.97 -7.28
C ARG A 140 -6.90 3.67 -6.65
N GLY A 141 -7.69 3.10 -5.77
CA GLY A 141 -7.44 1.75 -5.24
C GLY A 141 -6.70 1.73 -3.91
N TYR A 142 -6.29 2.89 -3.37
CA TYR A 142 -5.74 2.98 -2.03
C TYR A 142 -6.81 2.74 -0.94
N GLY A 143 -8.00 3.32 -1.13
CA GLY A 143 -9.20 3.04 -0.34
C GLY A 143 -9.01 3.20 1.18
N ASP A 144 -9.02 2.05 1.88
CA ASP A 144 -9.03 1.89 3.34
C ASP A 144 -7.67 1.51 3.94
N ARG A 145 -6.58 1.61 3.16
CA ARG A 145 -5.23 1.18 3.55
C ARG A 145 -5.10 -0.34 3.75
N SER A 146 -5.99 -1.13 3.16
CA SER A 146 -5.86 -2.59 3.17
C SER A 146 -4.53 -3.05 2.56
N ALA A 147 -3.97 -4.13 3.11
CA ALA A 147 -2.80 -4.79 2.55
C ALA A 147 -3.05 -5.39 1.14
N THR A 148 -4.31 -5.56 0.76
CA THR A 148 -4.73 -6.03 -0.58
C THR A 148 -5.04 -4.89 -1.54
N ALA A 149 -4.83 -3.64 -1.13
CA ALA A 149 -5.02 -2.47 -1.99
C ALA A 149 -4.13 -2.55 -3.23
N GLU A 150 -4.72 -2.32 -4.39
CA GLU A 150 -4.03 -2.25 -5.68
C GLU A 150 -4.18 -0.84 -6.22
N ILE A 151 -3.11 -0.06 -6.10
CA ILE A 151 -3.10 1.34 -6.50
C ILE A 151 -2.98 1.40 -8.03
N ARG A 152 -3.81 2.22 -8.67
CA ARG A 152 -3.78 2.47 -10.11
C ARG A 152 -3.72 3.95 -10.38
N LEU A 153 -3.01 4.34 -11.44
CA LEU A 153 -3.00 5.72 -11.90
C LEU A 153 -4.32 6.07 -12.57
N MET A 154 -4.83 7.27 -12.28
CA MET A 154 -5.98 7.81 -12.99
C MET A 154 -5.57 8.33 -14.38
N PRO A 155 -6.53 8.45 -15.32
CA PRO A 155 -6.28 9.10 -16.60
C PRO A 155 -5.64 10.48 -16.44
N ASN A 156 -4.68 10.80 -17.32
CA ASN A 156 -3.94 12.06 -17.39
C ASN A 156 -3.05 12.36 -16.17
N ALA A 157 -2.97 11.48 -15.15
CA ALA A 157 -2.07 11.69 -14.01
C ALA A 157 -0.60 11.69 -14.47
N THR A 158 -0.22 10.73 -15.31
CA THR A 158 1.13 10.60 -15.86
C THR A 158 1.53 11.82 -16.69
N GLU A 159 0.65 12.29 -17.58
CA GLU A 159 0.88 13.47 -18.41
C GLU A 159 1.12 14.72 -17.55
N LYS A 160 0.23 14.99 -16.59
CA LYS A 160 0.36 16.13 -15.67
C LYS A 160 1.62 16.07 -14.82
N ALA A 161 2.00 14.87 -14.36
CA ALA A 161 3.23 14.69 -13.62
C ALA A 161 4.46 14.93 -14.52
N GLY A 162 4.42 14.47 -15.77
CA GLY A 162 5.44 14.74 -16.78
C GLY A 162 5.61 16.22 -17.04
N GLU A 163 4.52 16.94 -17.33
CA GLU A 163 4.54 18.40 -17.52
C GLU A 163 5.11 19.14 -16.32
N PHE A 164 4.72 18.74 -15.11
CA PHE A 164 5.24 19.34 -13.88
C PHE A 164 6.76 19.14 -13.72
N LEU A 165 7.31 18.01 -14.18
CA LEU A 165 8.74 17.70 -14.02
C LEU A 165 9.62 18.19 -15.17
N LYS A 166 9.06 18.63 -16.31
CA LYS A 166 9.84 19.10 -17.49
C LYS A 166 10.91 20.14 -17.14
N THR A 167 10.66 21.00 -16.16
CA THR A 167 11.58 22.07 -15.75
C THR A 167 12.43 21.71 -14.53
N ARG A 168 12.53 20.42 -14.17
CA ARG A 168 13.18 19.94 -12.94
C ARG A 168 14.13 18.76 -13.23
N PRO A 169 15.28 19.00 -13.88
CA PRO A 169 16.17 17.93 -14.33
C PRO A 169 16.78 17.11 -13.18
N GLU A 170 17.10 17.73 -12.04
CA GLU A 170 17.63 17.02 -10.85
C GLU A 170 16.67 15.95 -10.35
N THR A 171 15.37 16.28 -10.32
CA THR A 171 14.31 15.37 -9.90
C THR A 171 14.18 14.14 -10.82
N GLU A 172 14.35 14.32 -12.13
CA GLU A 172 14.36 13.20 -13.08
C GLU A 172 15.60 12.30 -12.88
N GLN A 173 16.74 12.84 -12.44
CA GLN A 173 17.92 12.03 -12.12
C GLN A 173 17.68 11.11 -10.92
N HIS A 174 16.98 11.58 -9.87
CA HIS A 174 16.59 10.74 -8.74
C HIS A 174 15.68 9.58 -9.19
N LEU A 175 14.71 9.87 -10.06
CA LEU A 175 13.81 8.88 -10.62
C LEU A 175 14.56 7.83 -11.47
N GLU A 176 15.50 8.28 -12.30
CA GLU A 176 16.34 7.40 -13.10
C GLU A 176 17.26 6.53 -12.23
N ARG A 177 17.84 7.05 -11.14
CA ARG A 177 18.60 6.26 -10.16
C ARG A 177 17.74 5.13 -9.59
N VAL A 178 16.51 5.42 -9.18
CA VAL A 178 15.58 4.39 -8.67
C VAL A 178 15.27 3.35 -9.74
N ARG A 179 14.95 3.77 -10.97
CA ARG A 179 14.68 2.87 -12.10
C ARG A 179 15.85 1.92 -12.35
N GLN A 180 17.07 2.46 -12.37
CA GLN A 180 18.28 1.67 -12.54
C GLN A 180 18.57 0.77 -11.35
N LEU A 181 18.20 1.13 -10.12
CA LEU A 181 18.38 0.26 -8.97
C LEU A 181 17.49 -0.97 -9.08
N ILE A 182 16.20 -0.77 -9.29
CA ILE A 182 15.18 -1.82 -9.19
C ILE A 182 15.14 -2.75 -10.41
N ALA A 183 15.81 -2.40 -11.52
CA ALA A 183 15.80 -3.22 -12.72
C ALA A 183 16.31 -4.66 -12.45
N GLY A 184 15.46 -5.67 -12.64
CA GLY A 184 15.70 -7.08 -12.28
C GLY A 184 15.35 -7.48 -10.84
N PHE A 185 14.73 -6.58 -10.05
CA PHE A 185 14.27 -6.77 -8.67
C PHE A 185 12.81 -6.34 -8.46
N GLU A 186 12.04 -6.16 -9.52
CA GLU A 186 10.70 -5.58 -9.52
C GLU A 186 9.60 -6.52 -8.99
N THR A 187 9.97 -7.71 -8.52
CA THR A 187 9.01 -8.57 -7.81
C THR A 187 8.78 -8.03 -6.39
N PRO A 188 7.62 -8.29 -5.75
CA PRO A 188 7.40 -7.93 -4.34
C PRO A 188 8.53 -8.38 -3.42
N TYR A 189 9.01 -9.61 -3.63
CA TYR A 189 10.16 -10.16 -2.91
C TYR A 189 11.45 -9.38 -3.19
N GLY A 190 11.75 -9.07 -4.46
CA GLY A 190 12.94 -8.34 -4.86
C GLY A 190 12.98 -6.92 -4.29
N MET A 191 11.85 -6.22 -4.29
CA MET A 191 11.70 -4.88 -3.70
C MET A 191 11.85 -4.92 -2.17
N GLU A 192 11.26 -5.92 -1.51
CA GLU A 192 11.44 -6.13 -0.07
C GLU A 192 12.91 -6.42 0.26
N LEU A 193 13.56 -7.28 -0.51
CA LEU A 193 14.96 -7.66 -0.34
C LEU A 193 15.89 -6.46 -0.50
N LEU A 194 15.80 -5.72 -1.61
CA LEU A 194 16.65 -4.54 -1.84
C LEU A 194 16.50 -3.52 -0.71
N SER A 195 15.26 -3.19 -0.33
CA SER A 195 15.01 -2.15 0.67
C SER A 195 15.45 -2.59 2.07
N THR A 196 15.34 -3.88 2.38
CA THR A 196 15.81 -4.48 3.63
C THR A 196 17.34 -4.43 3.71
N VAL A 197 18.04 -4.87 2.66
CA VAL A 197 19.52 -4.87 2.65
C VAL A 197 20.06 -3.44 2.70
N HIS A 198 19.50 -2.54 1.91
CA HIS A 198 19.89 -1.13 1.92
C HIS A 198 19.71 -0.50 3.31
N TRP A 199 18.57 -0.77 3.97
CA TRP A 199 18.31 -0.27 5.31
C TRP A 199 19.35 -0.76 6.32
N VAL A 200 19.65 -2.06 6.33
CA VAL A 200 20.65 -2.65 7.23
C VAL A 200 22.00 -1.98 7.01
N VAL A 201 22.49 -1.89 5.77
CA VAL A 201 23.80 -1.28 5.50
C VAL A 201 23.85 0.20 5.91
N ARG A 202 22.74 0.93 5.77
CA ARG A 202 22.71 2.36 6.08
C ARG A 202 22.56 2.68 7.58
N HIS A 203 21.88 1.83 8.36
CA HIS A 203 21.50 2.15 9.74
C HIS A 203 22.26 1.36 10.80
N GLU A 204 22.86 0.23 10.45
CA GLU A 204 23.60 -0.59 11.40
C GLU A 204 25.10 -0.32 11.29
N SER A 205 25.69 0.16 12.38
CA SER A 205 27.12 0.41 12.47
C SER A 205 27.93 -0.89 12.52
N GLY A 206 29.13 -0.88 11.95
CA GLY A 206 30.13 -1.94 12.16
C GLY A 206 29.96 -3.21 11.33
N ILE A 207 29.00 -3.26 10.40
CA ILE A 207 28.83 -4.41 9.49
C ILE A 207 29.85 -4.37 8.34
N GLY A 208 30.31 -3.18 7.96
CA GLY A 208 31.22 -3.00 6.83
C GLY A 208 30.63 -3.52 5.51
N SER A 209 31.50 -4.02 4.64
CA SER A 209 31.15 -4.54 3.32
C SER A 209 30.98 -6.07 3.27
N ASP A 210 30.83 -6.74 4.41
CA ASP A 210 30.75 -8.19 4.52
C ASP A 210 29.31 -8.72 4.30
N PRO A 211 29.03 -9.44 3.20
CA PRO A 211 27.70 -9.99 2.93
C PRO A 211 27.19 -10.96 4.01
N GLU A 212 28.06 -11.66 4.73
CA GLU A 212 27.65 -12.62 5.76
C GLU A 212 27.15 -11.88 7.00
N ALA A 213 27.90 -10.88 7.46
CA ALA A 213 27.46 -10.00 8.55
C ALA A 213 26.17 -9.25 8.21
N ILE A 214 25.98 -8.82 6.95
CA ILE A 214 24.72 -8.23 6.48
C ILE A 214 23.59 -9.25 6.57
N TYR A 215 23.82 -10.49 6.14
CA TYR A 215 22.81 -11.55 6.23
C TYR A 215 22.39 -11.82 7.67
N GLU A 216 23.31 -11.91 8.62
CA GLU A 216 22.97 -12.11 10.04
C GLU A 216 22.06 -11.01 10.60
N LYS A 217 22.28 -9.77 10.15
CA LYS A 217 21.42 -8.62 10.51
C LYS A 217 20.05 -8.70 9.84
N VAL A 218 19.99 -9.09 8.58
CA VAL A 218 18.71 -9.35 7.89
C VAL A 218 17.93 -10.49 8.55
N ALA A 219 18.61 -11.57 8.93
CA ALA A 219 18.03 -12.74 9.57
C ALA A 219 17.52 -12.44 10.99
N SER A 220 18.21 -11.58 11.74
CA SER A 220 17.77 -11.15 13.08
C SER A 220 16.63 -10.13 13.07
N TRP A 221 16.33 -9.49 11.93
CA TRP A 221 15.22 -8.54 11.82
C TRP A 221 13.87 -9.21 12.15
N ASN A 222 13.57 -10.37 11.57
CA ASN A 222 12.47 -11.24 12.01
C ASN A 222 12.53 -12.65 11.40
N GLN A 223 11.78 -13.58 12.00
CA GLN A 223 11.71 -14.98 11.57
C GLN A 223 11.35 -15.16 10.09
N ARG A 224 10.38 -14.39 9.57
CA ARG A 224 9.97 -14.48 8.16
C ARG A 224 11.12 -14.12 7.22
N LYS A 225 11.88 -13.06 7.52
CA LYS A 225 13.04 -12.66 6.71
C LYS A 225 14.12 -13.73 6.74
N LYS A 226 14.41 -14.31 7.91
CA LYS A 226 15.35 -15.43 8.04
C LYS A 226 14.98 -16.62 7.14
N GLU A 227 13.70 -16.96 7.06
CA GLU A 227 13.22 -18.09 6.25
C GLU A 227 13.22 -17.78 4.73
N LEU A 228 12.87 -16.55 4.33
CA LEU A 228 12.69 -16.18 2.92
C LEU A 228 13.95 -15.60 2.26
N MET A 229 14.78 -14.85 2.99
CA MET A 229 15.92 -14.09 2.45
C MET A 229 17.24 -14.85 2.62
N LYS A 230 17.45 -15.84 1.73
CA LYS A 230 18.67 -16.68 1.75
C LYS A 230 19.95 -15.84 1.60
N PRO A 231 21.10 -16.29 2.17
CA PRO A 231 22.38 -15.56 2.09
C PRO A 231 22.76 -15.14 0.66
N LYS A 232 22.60 -16.04 -0.32
CA LYS A 232 22.86 -15.74 -1.74
C LYS A 232 22.01 -14.59 -2.30
N HIS A 233 20.77 -14.45 -1.84
CA HIS A 233 19.87 -13.37 -2.27
C HIS A 233 20.31 -12.04 -1.66
N VAL A 234 20.64 -12.03 -0.36
CA VAL A 234 21.17 -10.86 0.35
C VAL A 234 22.45 -10.38 -0.32
N SER A 235 23.38 -11.28 -0.62
CA SER A 235 24.62 -10.97 -1.33
C SER A 235 24.35 -10.34 -2.72
N LYS A 236 23.43 -10.92 -3.50
CA LYS A 236 23.05 -10.36 -4.81
C LYS A 236 22.46 -8.95 -4.71
N ALA A 237 21.61 -8.71 -3.71
CA ALA A 237 21.03 -7.40 -3.44
C ALA A 237 22.09 -6.38 -2.99
N TYR A 238 23.02 -6.79 -2.12
CA TYR A 238 24.14 -5.97 -1.69
C TYR A 238 25.01 -5.54 -2.88
N PHE A 239 25.43 -6.47 -3.74
CA PHE A 239 26.22 -6.14 -4.93
C PHE A 239 25.45 -5.27 -5.93
N ARG A 240 24.12 -5.43 -6.01
CA ARG A 240 23.28 -4.52 -6.80
C ARG A 240 23.35 -3.10 -6.26
N LEU A 241 23.17 -2.91 -4.95
CA LEU A 241 23.26 -1.61 -4.30
C LEU A 241 24.65 -0.99 -4.47
N GLN A 242 25.71 -1.79 -4.29
CA GLN A 242 27.09 -1.37 -4.46
C GLN A 242 27.37 -0.90 -5.90
N SER A 243 27.07 -1.74 -6.89
CA SER A 243 27.32 -1.44 -8.32
C SER A 243 26.52 -0.26 -8.85
N LYS A 244 25.41 0.09 -8.20
CA LYS A 244 24.58 1.25 -8.54
C LYS A 244 24.88 2.49 -7.69
N GLY A 245 25.87 2.44 -6.79
CA GLY A 245 26.29 3.58 -5.98
C GLY A 245 25.27 3.99 -4.91
N TRP A 246 24.60 3.02 -4.28
CA TRP A 246 23.60 3.24 -3.22
C TRP A 246 24.13 3.01 -1.81
N LEU A 247 25.38 2.56 -1.66
CA LEU A 247 25.96 2.28 -0.34
C LEU A 247 26.81 3.43 0.21
N ALA A 248 27.05 4.48 -0.58
CA ALA A 248 27.75 5.66 -0.11
C ALA A 248 26.79 6.51 0.74
N VAL A 249 27.27 6.97 1.90
CA VAL A 249 26.60 8.02 2.66
C VAL A 249 26.73 9.30 1.84
N LEU A 250 25.61 9.79 1.31
CA LEU A 250 25.50 11.18 0.82
C LEU A 250 25.46 12.13 2.01
#